data_AF-A0A1U7M5J7-F1
#
_entry.id   AF-A0A1U7M5J7-F1
#
_cell.length_a   1.000
_cell.length_b   1.000
_cell.length_c   1.000
_cell.angle_alpha   90.00
_cell.angle_beta   90.00
_cell.angle_gamma   90.00
#
_symmetry.space_group_name_H-M   'P 1'
#
loop_
_entity.id
_entity.type
_entity.pdbx_description
1 polymer ?
#
loop_
_entity_poly.entity_id
_entity_poly.type
_entity_poly.pdbx_seq_one_letter_code
_entity_poly.pdbx_strand_id
1 'polypeptide(L)' 'MQTARKIERMNCPTCGKRLFDKEEGAYGFTREKCQVCKSIWRVDLAHKKFTLIAGKAVQRR' A
#
# COMPACT_ATOMS: atom_id res chain seq x y z
N MET A 1 -22.79 16.92 4.98
CA MET A 1 -21.90 16.38 6.04
C MET A 1 -20.62 15.94 5.36
N GLN A 2 -19.59 16.80 5.33
CA GLN A 2 -18.29 16.41 4.80
C GLN A 2 -17.57 15.65 5.92
N THR A 3 -17.85 14.35 6.03
CA THR A 3 -16.97 13.46 6.79
C THR A 3 -15.66 13.42 6.02
N ALA A 4 -14.71 14.27 6.37
CA ALA A 4 -13.32 14.10 5.96
C ALA A 4 -12.89 12.74 6.53
N ARG A 5 -13.08 11.68 5.75
CA ARG A 5 -12.68 10.32 6.12
C ARG A 5 -11.19 10.39 6.40
N LYS A 6 -10.76 9.91 7.57
CA LYS A 6 -9.35 9.95 7.95
C LYS A 6 -8.53 9.31 6.83
N ILE A 7 -7.52 10.01 6.34
CA ILE A 7 -6.64 9.51 5.29
C ILE A 7 -5.49 8.77 5.95
N GLU A 8 -5.35 7.48 5.63
CA GLU A 8 -4.24 6.66 6.08
C GLU A 8 -3.18 6.54 5.00
N ARG A 9 -1.95 6.94 5.35
CA ARG A 9 -0.80 6.88 4.43
C ARG A 9 -0.23 5.48 4.40
N MET A 10 -0.27 4.84 3.24
CA MET A 10 0.35 3.54 3.01
C MET A 10 1.77 3.71 2.50
N ASN A 11 2.71 3.06 3.16
CA ASN A 11 4.12 3.06 2.78
C ASN A 11 4.50 1.75 2.09
N CYS A 12 5.42 1.82 1.14
CA CYS A 12 5.96 0.65 0.47
C CYS A 12 6.78 -0.19 1.47
N PRO A 13 6.49 -1.49 1.64
CA PRO A 13 7.21 -2.34 2.59
C PRO A 13 8.69 -2.56 2.22
N THR A 14 9.09 -2.30 0.97
CA THR A 14 10.49 -2.47 0.52
C THR A 14 11.36 -1.25 0.78
N CYS A 15 10.87 -0.04 0.49
CA CYS A 15 11.69 1.18 0.56
C CYS A 15 11.20 2.20 1.58
N GLY A 16 10.09 1.93 2.28
CA GLY A 16 9.50 2.83 3.26
C GLY A 16 8.91 4.13 2.70
N LYS A 17 9.04 4.37 1.39
CA LYS A 17 8.48 5.55 0.73
C LYS A 17 6.97 5.40 0.52
N ARG A 18 6.27 6.54 0.48
CA ARG A 18 4.82 6.60 0.24
C ARG A 18 4.43 5.81 -1.00
N LEU A 19 3.49 4.89 -0.84
CA LEU A 19 2.91 4.10 -1.93
C LEU A 19 1.65 4.79 -2.44
N PHE A 20 0.66 4.97 -1.56
CA PHE A 20 -0.59 5.67 -1.83
C PHE A 20 -1.25 6.07 -0.51
N ASP A 21 -2.30 6.87 -0.59
CA ASP A 21 -3.14 7.21 0.57
C ASP A 21 -4.48 6.49 0.41
N LYS A 22 -5.01 5.92 1.48
CA LYS A 22 -6.35 5.33 1.48
C LYS A 22 -7.27 6.08 2.42
N GLU A 23 -8.56 6.07 2.10
CA GLU A 23 -9.58 6.53 3.02
C GLU A 23 -9.85 5.47 4.10
N GLU A 24 -10.16 5.94 5.32
CA GLU A 24 -10.63 5.10 6.41
C GLU A 24 -11.93 4.39 6.01
N GLY A 25 -11.97 3.07 6.21
CA GLY A 25 -13.09 2.21 5.79
C GLY A 25 -12.99 1.69 4.36
N ALA A 26 -11.94 2.01 3.59
CA ALA A 26 -11.73 1.39 2.28
C ALA A 26 -11.52 -0.13 2.40
N TYR A 27 -12.20 -0.90 1.55
CA TYR A 27 -12.17 -2.36 1.52
C TYR A 27 -11.85 -2.88 0.11
N GLY A 28 -11.51 -4.17 0.03
CA GLY A 28 -11.15 -4.84 -1.22
C GLY A 28 -9.64 -4.87 -1.48
N PHE A 29 -9.27 -5.25 -2.71
CA PHE A 29 -7.88 -5.37 -3.12
C PHE A 29 -7.53 -4.28 -4.13
N THR A 30 -6.40 -3.63 -3.94
CA THR A 30 -5.80 -2.76 -4.96
C THR A 30 -4.45 -3.31 -5.41
N ARG A 31 -4.06 -2.98 -6.64
CA ARG A 31 -2.73 -3.29 -7.17
C ARG A 31 -1.98 -1.99 -7.36
N GLU A 32 -0.97 -1.76 -6.54
CA GLU A 32 -0.20 -0.51 -6.52
C GLU A 32 1.28 -0.74 -6.81
N LYS A 33 1.81 0.11 -7.70
CA LYS A 33 3.22 0.11 -8.08
C LYS A 33 3.96 1.22 -7.35
N CYS A 34 5.00 0.86 -6.61
CA CYS A 34 5.87 1.84 -5.97
C CYS A 34 6.65 2.65 -7.01
N GLN A 35 6.56 3.97 -6.96
CA GLN A 35 7.30 4.85 -7.88
C GLN A 35 8.81 4.82 -7.67
N VAL A 36 9.27 4.46 -6.47
CA VAL A 36 10.70 4.47 -6.09
C VAL A 36 11.36 3.13 -6.38
N CYS A 37 10.93 2.06 -5.71
CA CYS A 37 11.55 0.73 -5.88
C CYS A 37 10.97 -0.08 -7.05
N LYS A 38 9.96 0.45 -7.74
CA LYS A 38 9.26 -0.17 -8.88
C LYS A 38 8.59 -1.52 -8.59
N SER A 39 8.51 -1.92 -7.31
CA SER A 39 7.81 -3.15 -6.90
C SER A 39 6.29 -2.97 -6.96
N ILE A 40 5.60 -4.03 -7.36
CA ILE A 40 4.15 -4.11 -7.55
C ILE A 40 3.56 -4.94 -6.42
N TRP A 41 2.61 -4.35 -5.69
CA TRP A 41 1.98 -4.93 -4.52
C TRP A 41 0.49 -5.12 -4.75
N ARG A 42 -0.02 -6.28 -4.35
CA ARG A 42 -1.44 -6.43 -4.04
C ARG A 42 -1.64 -6.00 -2.59
N VAL A 43 -2.48 -5.00 -2.36
CA VAL A 43 -2.76 -4.49 -1.03
C VAL A 43 -4.21 -4.81 -0.68
N ASP A 44 -4.39 -5.54 0.40
CA ASP A 44 -5.69 -5.72 1.05
C ASP A 44 -5.98 -4.46 1.87
N LEU A 45 -6.99 -3.70 1.47
CA LEU A 45 -7.32 -2.42 2.09
C LEU A 45 -7.96 -2.60 3.47
N ALA A 46 -8.63 -3.72 3.72
CA ALA A 46 -9.27 -4.01 5.00
C ALA A 46 -8.22 -4.43 6.06
N HIS A 47 -7.31 -5.33 5.69
CA HIS A 47 -6.32 -5.90 6.61
C HIS A 47 -4.93 -5.26 6.53
N LYS A 48 -4.74 -4.28 5.64
CA LYS A 48 -3.44 -3.63 5.37
C LYS A 48 -2.33 -4.63 5.01
N LYS A 49 -2.72 -5.73 4.37
CA LYS A 49 -1.80 -6.83 4.02
C LYS A 49 -1.22 -6.59 2.64
N PHE A 50 0.10 -6.68 2.53
CA PHE A 50 0.83 -6.51 1.28
C PHE A 50 1.32 -7.86 0.77
N THR A 51 0.91 -8.24 -0.44
CA THR A 51 1.43 -9.40 -1.15
C THR A 51 2.23 -8.92 -2.35
N LEU A 52 3.50 -9.31 -2.40
CA LEU A 52 4.36 -8.97 -3.53
C LEU A 52 3.88 -9.71 -4.77
N ILE A 53 3.56 -8.97 -5.83
CA ILE A 53 3.27 -9.56 -7.15
C ILE A 53 4.56 -9.63 -7.96
N ALA A 54 5.33 -8.54 -8.00
CA ALA A 54 6.56 -8.47 -8.79
C ALA A 54 7.49 -7.38 -8.25
N GLY A 55 8.80 -7.61 -8.34
CA GLY A 55 9.82 -6.64 -7.96
C GLY A 55 10.77 -7.14 -6.89
N LYS A 56 11.35 -6.21 -6.13
CA LYS A 56 12.36 -6.52 -5.11
C LYS A 56 11.64 -7.07 -3.88
N ALA A 57 11.74 -8.38 -3.67
CA ALA A 57 11.34 -9.00 -2.42
C ALA A 57 12.16 -8.39 -1.28
N VAL A 58 11.47 -8.02 -0.20
CA VAL A 58 12.13 -7.59 1.03
C VAL A 58 12.93 -8.78 1.53
N GLN A 59 14.23 -8.78 1.27
CA GLN A 59 15.15 -9.67 1.94
C GLN A 59 15.27 -9.13 3.36
N ARG A 60 14.39 -9.58 4.27
CA ARG A 60 14.51 -9.29 5.70
C ARG A 60 15.87 -9.85 6.12
N ARG A 61 16.81 -8.96 6.38
CA ARG A 61 18.14 -9.29 6.88
C ARG A 61 18.12 -9.25 8.40
#